data_AF-A0A292YHN8-F1
#
_entry.id   AF-A0A292YHN8-F1
#
_cell.length_a   1.000
_cell.length_b   1.000
_cell.length_c   1.000
_cell.angle_alpha   90.00
_cell.angle_beta   90.00
_cell.angle_gamma   90.00
#
_symmetry.space_group_name_H-M   'P 1'
#
loop_
_entity.id
_entity.type
_entity.pdbx_description
1 polymer ?
#
loop_
_entity_poly.entity_id
_entity_poly.type
_entity_poly.pdbx_seq_one_letter_code
_entity_poly.pdbx_strand_id
1 'polypeptide(L)'
;MKLIAKAEQNYPFSEHIIHVENSAGKNYELVTWHFPNGQMVQLVMYSPEDAELYSMPPSLVLADEGDQGQFYTAKEIELFLSRIMNS
;
A
#
# COMPACT_ATOMS: atom_id res chain seq x y z
N MET A 1 7.47 -26.08 8.18
CA MET A 1 6.32 -25.63 7.35
C MET A 1 6.84 -24.63 6.35
N LYS A 2 6.77 -24.95 5.06
CA LYS A 2 7.22 -24.10 3.96
C LYS A 2 6.04 -23.19 3.63
N LEU A 3 6.08 -21.93 4.09
CA LEU A 3 5.09 -20.93 3.70
C LEU A 3 5.21 -20.76 2.19
N ILE A 4 4.08 -21.00 1.53
CA ILE A 4 3.94 -20.96 0.08
C ILE A 4 4.16 -19.51 -0.31
N ALA A 5 5.28 -19.20 -0.96
CA ALA A 5 5.46 -17.95 -1.69
C ALA A 5 4.33 -17.89 -2.72
N LYS A 6 3.29 -17.10 -2.42
CA LYS A 6 2.05 -17.04 -3.19
C LYS A 6 1.95 -15.64 -3.78
N ALA A 7 2.02 -15.63 -5.11
CA ALA A 7 1.95 -14.50 -6.03
C ALA A 7 3.12 -13.51 -5.98
N GLU A 8 3.89 -13.49 -7.07
CA GLU A 8 4.62 -12.30 -7.55
C GLU A 8 3.58 -11.21 -7.88
N GLN A 9 2.86 -10.69 -6.87
CA GLN A 9 2.09 -9.47 -7.08
C GLN A 9 3.11 -8.35 -7.23
N ASN A 10 3.15 -7.77 -8.43
CA ASN A 10 3.97 -6.60 -8.73
C ASN A 10 3.32 -5.37 -8.11
N TYR A 11 3.39 -5.27 -6.78
CA TYR A 11 3.02 -4.06 -6.09
C TYR A 11 4.02 -2.95 -6.46
N PRO A 12 3.54 -1.71 -6.61
CA PRO A 12 4.43 -0.56 -6.78
C PRO A 12 5.40 -0.46 -5.60
N PHE A 13 6.65 -0.06 -5.88
CA PHE A 13 7.70 0.12 -4.85
C PHE A 13 7.96 -1.14 -4.01
N SER A 14 7.94 -2.32 -4.63
CA SER A 14 8.11 -3.62 -3.95
C SER A 14 9.38 -3.72 -3.09
N GLU A 15 10.45 -3.03 -3.47
CA GLU A 15 11.71 -2.93 -2.74
C GLU A 15 11.58 -2.22 -1.38
N HIS A 16 10.50 -1.47 -1.17
CA HIS A 16 10.19 -0.76 0.06
C HIS A 16 9.15 -1.49 0.93
N ILE A 17 8.65 -2.64 0.49
CA ILE A 17 7.68 -3.44 1.25
C ILE A 17 8.40 -4.19 2.37
N ILE A 18 7.97 -3.95 3.61
CA ILE A 18 8.51 -4.62 4.80
C ILE A 18 7.57 -5.69 5.36
N HIS A 19 6.29 -5.65 4.99
CA HIS A 19 5.30 -6.60 5.47
C HIS A 19 4.12 -6.75 4.49
N VAL A 20 3.66 -7.98 4.32
CA VAL A 20 2.42 -8.33 3.62
C VAL A 20 1.65 -9.31 4.50
N GLU A 21 0.50 -8.88 5.02
CA GLU A 21 -0.39 -9.73 5.80
C GLU A 21 -1.55 -10.21 4.92
N ASN A 22 -1.68 -11.52 4.77
CA ASN A 22 -2.81 -12.15 4.11
C ASN A 22 -3.89 -12.46 5.16
N SER A 23 -5.04 -11.77 5.09
CA SER A 23 -6.15 -12.05 6.02
C SER A 23 -6.83 -13.37 5.63
N ALA A 24 -6.58 -14.44 6.39
CA ALA A 24 -7.24 -15.72 6.21
C ALA A 24 -8.76 -15.57 6.41
N GLY A 25 -9.52 -15.54 5.32
CA GLY A 25 -10.98 -15.40 5.32
C GLY A 25 -11.51 -14.08 4.76
N LYS A 26 -10.64 -13.15 4.37
CA LYS A 26 -11.03 -11.94 3.64
C LYS A 26 -10.21 -11.86 2.34
N ASN A 27 -10.84 -11.44 1.25
CA ASN A 27 -10.19 -11.33 -0.07
C ASN A 27 -9.39 -10.03 -0.17
N TYR A 28 -8.48 -9.78 0.79
CA TYR A 28 -7.58 -8.64 0.76
C TYR A 28 -6.25 -8.96 1.45
N GLU A 29 -5.24 -8.15 1.12
CA GLU A 29 -3.90 -8.19 1.71
C GLU A 29 -3.57 -6.83 2.32
N LEU A 30 -3.04 -6.79 3.55
CA LEU A 30 -2.51 -5.56 4.13
C LEU A 30 -1.03 -5.46 3.77
N VAL A 31 -0.68 -4.47 2.94
CA VAL A 31 0.70 -4.24 2.49
C VAL A 31 1.26 -3.03 3.22
N THR A 32 2.48 -3.15 3.75
CA THR A 32 3.18 -2.09 4.47
C THR A 32 4.47 -1.72 3.75
N TRP A 33 4.58 -0.45 3.38
CA TRP A 33 5.80 0.14 2.84
C TRP A 33 6.52 0.97 3.89
N HIS A 34 7.85 0.94 3.86
CA HIS A 34 8.72 1.81 4.65
C HIS A 34 9.74 2.47 3.71
N PHE A 35 9.61 3.78 3.55
CA PHE A 35 10.41 4.56 2.62
C PHE A 35 11.69 5.13 3.27
N PRO A 36 12.72 5.49 2.49
CA PRO A 36 13.99 6.01 3.01
C PRO A 36 13.86 7.33 3.80
N ASN A 37 12.79 8.09 3.59
CA ASN A 37 12.47 9.29 4.37
C ASN A 37 11.91 8.96 5.78
N GLY A 38 11.84 7.68 6.16
CA GLY A 38 11.34 7.21 7.44
C GLY A 38 9.81 7.16 7.53
N GLN A 39 9.10 7.42 6.44
CA GLN A 39 7.64 7.33 6.39
C GLN A 39 7.20 5.88 6.19
N MET A 40 6.15 5.50 6.92
CA MET A 40 5.54 4.17 6.82
C MET A 40 4.08 4.32 6.42
N VAL A 41 3.65 3.60 5.39
CA VAL A 41 2.27 3.61 4.90
C VAL A 41 1.74 2.20 4.77
N GLN A 42 0.45 2.04 5.05
CA GLN A 42 -0.24 0.77 4.97
C GLN A 42 -1.48 0.90 4.09
N LEU A 43 -1.60 0.00 3.12
CA LEU A 43 -2.78 -0.11 2.26
C LEU A 43 -3.40 -1.50 2.40
N VAL A 44 -4.73 -1.56 2.46
CA VAL A 44 -5.50 -2.78 2.21
C VAL A 44 -5.64 -2.92 0.70
N MET A 45 -5.04 -3.95 0.12
CA MET A 45 -5.11 -4.28 -1.30
C MET A 45 -6.22 -5.32 -1.52
N TYR A 46 -7.28 -4.95 -2.23
CA TYR A 46 -8.33 -5.88 -2.68
C TYR A 46 -7.95 -6.53 -4.02
N SER A 47 -7.20 -5.80 -4.85
CA SER A 47 -6.57 -6.27 -6.08
C SER A 47 -5.33 -5.41 -6.39
N PRO A 48 -4.54 -5.72 -7.44
CA PRO A 48 -3.43 -4.86 -7.86
C PRO A 48 -3.83 -3.43 -8.27
N GLU A 49 -5.12 -3.19 -8.53
CA GLU A 49 -5.66 -1.90 -8.99
C GLU A 49 -6.59 -1.25 -7.95
N ASP A 50 -7.03 -1.99 -6.94
CA ASP A 50 -8.03 -1.55 -5.96
C ASP A 50 -7.47 -1.67 -4.55
N ALA A 51 -7.35 -0.53 -3.88
CA ALA A 51 -6.76 -0.44 -2.56
C ALA A 51 -7.43 0.62 -1.69
N GLU A 52 -7.29 0.48 -0.38
CA GLU A 52 -7.80 1.41 0.61
C GLU A 52 -6.70 1.78 1.60
N LEU A 53 -6.63 3.04 1.97
CA LEU A 53 -5.70 3.57 2.93
C LEU A 53 -6.04 3.05 4.33
N TYR A 54 -5.15 2.22 4.89
CA TYR A 54 -5.29 1.74 6.26
C TYR A 54 -4.67 2.70 7.26
N SER A 55 -3.45 3.15 6.97
CA SER A 55 -2.69 4.03 7.87
C SER A 55 -1.64 4.81 7.11
N MET A 56 -1.45 6.07 7.49
CA MET A 56 -0.37 6.92 7.03
C MET A 56 0.17 7.79 8.18
N PRO A 57 1.41 8.30 8.06
CA PRO A 57 1.97 9.24 9.01
C PRO A 57 1.15 10.53 9.04
N PRO A 58 0.85 11.10 10.22
CA PRO A 58 0.06 12.34 10.35
C PRO A 58 0.76 13.57 9.76
N SER A 59 2.06 13.49 9.47
CA SER A 59 2.82 14.55 8.81
C SER A 59 2.56 14.66 7.31
N LEU A 60 1.97 13.63 6.69
CA LEU A 60 1.59 13.65 5.28
C LEU A 60 0.21 14.29 5.14
N VAL A 61 0.21 15.57 4.78
CA VAL A 61 -1.00 16.25 4.31
C VAL A 61 -1.15 15.93 2.84
N LEU A 62 -1.98 14.96 2.50
CA LEU A 62 -2.37 14.72 1.12
C LEU A 62 -3.31 15.85 0.68
N ALA A 63 -3.05 16.43 -0.49
CA ALA A 63 -3.94 17.41 -1.08
C ALA A 63 -5.22 16.70 -1.56
N ASP A 64 -6.29 16.76 -0.75
CA ASP A 64 -7.70 16.47 -1.09
C ASP A 64 -7.95 15.51 -2.27
N GLU A 65 -7.28 14.35 -2.30
CA GLU A 65 -7.51 13.32 -3.31
C GLU A 65 -8.33 12.20 -2.68
N GLY A 66 -9.65 12.33 -2.84
CA GLY A 66 -10.64 11.32 -2.47
C GLY A 66 -10.92 11.31 -0.97
N ASP A 67 -12.08 11.84 -0.58
CA ASP A 67 -12.61 11.96 0.80
C ASP A 67 -12.56 10.70 1.70
N GLN A 68 -12.06 9.56 1.22
CA GLN A 68 -12.11 8.27 1.93
C GLN A 68 -10.84 7.42 1.82
N GLY A 69 -9.77 7.88 1.15
CA GLY A 69 -8.53 7.10 1.04
C GLY A 69 -8.66 5.81 0.21
N GLN A 70 -9.65 5.73 -0.68
CA GLN A 70 -9.80 4.61 -1.63
C GLN A 70 -9.10 4.94 -2.96
N PHE A 71 -8.46 3.92 -3.54
CA PHE A 71 -7.81 3.94 -4.84
C PHE A 71 -8.48 2.91 -5.75
N TYR A 72 -8.77 3.26 -7.00
CA TYR A 72 -9.47 2.40 -7.95
C TYR A 72 -8.64 2.03 -9.17
N THR A 73 -7.42 2.55 -9.26
CA THR A 73 -6.45 2.20 -10.30
C THR A 73 -5.06 2.00 -9.72
N ALA A 74 -4.26 1.13 -10.34
CA ALA A 74 -2.85 0.94 -9.99
C ALA A 74 -2.04 2.25 -10.07
N LYS A 75 -2.42 3.16 -10.98
CA LYS A 75 -1.74 4.44 -11.17
C LYS A 75 -2.01 5.43 -10.04
N GLU A 76 -3.21 5.41 -9.45
CA GLU A 76 -3.51 6.23 -8.27
C GLU A 76 -2.69 5.75 -7.07
N ILE A 77 -2.59 4.43 -6.89
CA ILE A 77 -1.75 3.82 -5.84
C ILE A 77 -0.28 4.21 -6.04
N GLU A 78 0.24 4.07 -7.25
CA GLU A 78 1.62 4.45 -7.57
C GLU A 78 1.87 5.96 -7.35
N LEU A 79 0.96 6.82 -7.81
CA LEU A 79 1.07 8.27 -7.63
C LEU A 79 1.09 8.64 -6.15
N PHE A 80 0.19 8.05 -5.35
CA PHE A 80 0.13 8.26 -3.91
C PHE A 80 1.43 7.84 -3.22
N LEU A 81 1.92 6.62 -3.46
CA LEU A 81 3.16 6.12 -2.89
C LEU A 81 4.37 6.94 -3.33
N SER A 82 4.40 7.42 -4.58
CA SER A 82 5.46 8.29 -5.08
C SER A 82 5.51 9.64 -4.35
N ARG A 83 4.36 10.20 -3.97
CA ARG A 83 4.30 11.45 -3.19
C ARG A 83 4.84 11.25 -1.78
N ILE A 84 4.51 10.13 -1.16
CA ILE A 84 5.07 9.75 0.15
C ILE A 84 6.58 9.63 0.05
N MET A 85 7.10 8.87 -0.92
CA MET A 85 8.53 8.66 -1.10
C MET A 85 9.30 9.99 -1.31
N ASN A 86 8.68 10.99 -1.94
CA ASN A 86 9.30 12.28 -2.28
C ASN A 86 8.97 13.42 -1.28
N SER A 87 8.21 13.15 -0.22
CA SER A 87 7.91 14.12 0.85
C SER A 87 9.05 14.17 1.87
#